data_AF-A0A2N2SM54-F1
#
_entry.id   AF-A0A2N2SM54-F1
#
_cell.length_a   1.000
_cell.length_b   1.000
_cell.length_c   1.000
_cell.angle_alpha   90.00
_cell.angle_beta   90.00
_cell.angle_gamma   90.00
#
_symmetry.space_group_name_H-M   'P 1'
#
loop_
_entity.id
_entity.type
_entity.pdbx_description
1 polymer ?
#
loop_
_entity_poly.entity_id
_entity_poly.type
_entity_poly.pdbx_seq_one_letter_code
_entity_poly.pdbx_strand_id
1 'polypeptide(L)' 'MTATRFLARMSLENEIGAALSDTRIRLLEEIGRKGSINQAAKAVPLSYKAAWDAIDTMN' A
#
# COMPACT_ATOMS: atom_id res chain seq x y z
N MET A 1 -21.53 -22.97 13.48
CA MET A 1 -21.93 -21.56 13.32
C MET A 1 -20.92 -20.90 12.40
N THR A 2 -21.35 -20.39 11.25
CA THR A 2 -20.46 -19.76 10.26
C THR A 2 -20.29 -18.29 10.63
N ALA A 3 -19.06 -17.85 10.91
CA ALA A 3 -18.78 -16.46 11.22
C ALA A 3 -19.02 -15.59 9.97
N THR A 4 -19.85 -14.55 10.09
CA THR A 4 -20.05 -13.56 9.02
C THR A 4 -18.76 -12.77 8.86
N ARG A 5 -18.12 -12.89 7.69
CA ARG A 5 -16.94 -12.10 7.33
C ARG A 5 -17.38 -10.78 6.73
N PHE A 6 -17.01 -9.67 7.36
CA PHE A 6 -17.16 -8.34 6.78
C PHE A 6 -15.92 -8.00 5.95
N LEU A 7 -16.13 -7.67 4.67
CA LEU A 7 -15.11 -7.21 3.75
C LEU A 7 -15.47 -5.79 3.33
N ALA A 8 -14.65 -4.81 3.70
CA ALA A 8 -14.77 -3.43 3.25
C ALA A 8 -13.49 -2.99 2.55
N ARG A 9 -13.65 -2.26 1.45
CA ARG A 9 -12.57 -1.47 0.85
C ARG A 9 -12.65 -0.08 1.44
N MET A 10 -11.57 0.37 2.06
CA MET A 10 -11.48 1.69 2.67
C MET A 10 -10.42 2.49 1.93
N SER A 11 -10.76 3.70 1.51
CA SER A 11 -9.80 4.69 1.02
C SER A 11 -9.81 5.87 1.99
N LEU A 12 -8.64 6.22 2.52
CA LEU A 12 -8.46 7.45 3.27
C LEU A 12 -7.91 8.51 2.32
N GLU A 13 -8.63 9.62 2.18
CA GLU A 13 -8.15 10.81 1.48
C GLU A 13 -7.70 11.86 2.50
N ASN A 14 -6.56 12.49 2.25
CA ASN A 14 -6.06 13.66 2.97
C ASN A 14 -5.90 14.82 1.98
N GLU A 15 -5.37 15.95 2.46
CA GLU A 15 -5.14 17.16 1.67
C GLU A 15 -4.19 16.94 0.47
N ILE A 16 -3.48 15.82 0.44
CA ILE A 16 -2.50 15.39 -0.58
C ILE A 16 -3.09 14.30 -1.50
N GLY A 17 -4.36 13.90 -1.33
CA GLY A 17 -5.07 12.87 -2.10
C GLY A 17 -5.31 11.58 -1.32
N ALA A 18 -5.51 10.45 -2.00
CA ALA A 18 -5.74 9.14 -1.35
C ALA A 18 -4.49 8.67 -0.56
N ALA A 19 -4.39 9.10 0.70
CA ALA A 19 -3.32 8.81 1.64
C ALA A 19 -3.05 7.31 1.79
N LEU A 20 -4.12 6.50 1.87
CA LEU A 20 -4.06 5.05 2.09
C LEU A 20 -4.96 4.32 1.09
N SER A 21 -4.42 3.95 -0.06
CA SER A 21 -5.08 3.08 -1.03
C SER A 21 -4.67 1.61 -0.86
N ASP A 22 -5.48 0.68 -1.35
CA ASP A 22 -5.18 -0.78 -1.36
C ASP A 22 -3.76 -1.08 -1.87
N THR A 23 -3.30 -0.35 -2.90
CA THR A 23 -1.96 -0.51 -3.47
C THR A 23 -0.86 -0.08 -2.49
N ARG A 24 -1.07 1.01 -1.75
CA ARG A 24 -0.10 1.50 -0.75
C ARG A 24 0.00 0.57 0.45
N ILE A 25 -1.14 0.04 0.90
CA ILE A 25 -1.18 -0.97 1.98
C ILE A 25 -0.37 -2.20 1.56
N ARG A 26 -0.64 -2.75 0.38
CA ARG A 26 0.14 -3.89 -0.15
C ARG A 26 1.61 -3.58 -0.33
N LEU A 27 1.96 -2.34 -0.73
CA LEU A 27 3.36 -1.92 -0.83
C LEU A 27 4.06 -2.01 0.54
N LEU A 28 3.41 -1.51 1.60
CA LEU A 28 3.94 -1.56 2.96
C LEU A 28 4.06 -2.99 3.49
N GLU A 29 3.07 -3.84 3.24
CA GLU A 29 3.13 -5.27 3.58
C GLU A 29 4.32 -5.94 2.91
N GLU A 30 4.53 -5.70 1.62
CA GLU A 30 5.64 -6.29 0.86
C GLU A 30 7.00 -5.74 1.29
N ILE A 31 7.09 -4.47 1.70
CA ILE A 31 8.30 -3.90 2.32
C ILE A 31 8.60 -4.62 3.62
N GLY A 32 7.61 -4.81 4.50
CA GLY A 32 7.78 -5.55 5.75
C GLY A 32 8.22 -7.01 5.52
N ARG A 33 7.70 -7.66 4.48
CA ARG A 33 8.06 -9.05 4.13
C ARG A 33 9.44 -9.20 3.50
N LYS A 34 9.85 -8.25 2.67
CA LYS A 34 11.06 -8.36 1.83
C LYS A 34 12.25 -7.53 2.33
N GLY A 35 12.00 -6.54 3.17
CA GLY A 35 13.02 -5.61 3.64
C GLY A 35 13.58 -4.69 2.54
N SER A 36 12.91 -4.58 1.39
CA SER A 36 13.40 -3.80 0.24
C SER A 36 12.26 -3.15 -0.54
N ILE A 37 12.30 -1.82 -0.68
CA ILE A 37 11.35 -1.04 -1.49
C ILE A 37 11.37 -1.50 -2.95
N ASN A 38 12.55 -1.80 -3.51
CA ASN A 38 12.67 -2.25 -4.89
C ASN A 38 11.99 -3.62 -5.11
N GLN A 39 12.18 -4.57 -4.19
CA GLN A 39 11.52 -5.88 -4.30
C GLN A 39 10.01 -5.82 -4.00
N ALA A 40 9.58 -4.87 -3.16
CA ALA A 40 8.18 -4.62 -2.88
C ALA A 40 7.47 -3.97 -4.09
N ALA A 41 8.09 -2.96 -4.72
CA ALA A 41 7.55 -2.29 -5.91
C ALA A 41 7.22 -3.31 -7.03
N LYS A 42 8.13 -4.25 -7.29
CA LYS A 42 7.93 -5.35 -8.25
C LYS A 42 6.76 -6.27 -7.90
N ALA A 43 6.38 -6.35 -6.64
CA ALA A 43 5.28 -7.19 -6.15
C ALA A 43 3.91 -6.54 -6.34
N VAL A 44 3.85 -5.20 -6.35
CA VAL A 44 2.62 -4.40 -6.44
C VAL A 44 2.52 -3.63 -7.77
N PRO A 45 2.94 -4.25 -8.89
CA PRO A 45 3.19 -3.61 -10.19
C PRO A 45 3.61 -2.12 -10.22
N LEU A 46 4.43 -1.67 -9.27
CA LEU A 46 4.92 -0.29 -9.23
C LEU A 46 6.36 -0.21 -9.76
N SER A 47 6.68 0.93 -10.38
CA SER A 47 8.07 1.31 -10.55
C SER A 47 8.69 1.64 -9.20
N TYR A 48 10.02 1.53 -9.08
CA TYR A 48 10.72 1.94 -7.86
C TYR A 48 10.42 3.41 -7.50
N LYS A 49 10.41 4.30 -8.50
CA LYS A 49 10.07 5.71 -8.31
C LYS A 49 8.64 5.88 -7.78
N ALA A 50 7.66 5.20 -8.37
CA ALA A 50 6.27 5.29 -7.91
C ALA A 50 6.10 4.75 -6.49
N ALA A 51 6.82 3.68 -6.13
CA ALA A 51 6.84 3.17 -4.77
C ALA A 51 7.48 4.17 -3.78
N TRP A 52 8.56 4.84 -4.18
CA TRP A 52 9.18 5.89 -3.39
C TRP A 52 8.27 7.10 -3.21
N ASP A 53 7.73 7.63 -4.30
CA ASP A 53 6.82 8.78 -4.28
C ASP A 53 5.60 8.46 -3.38
N ALA A 54 5.10 7.21 -3.39
CA ALA A 54 4.02 6.77 -2.52
C ALA A 54 4.40 6.74 -1.03
N ILE A 55 5.63 6.36 -0.68
CA ILE A 55 6.14 6.37 0.70
C ILE A 55 6.38 7.82 1.15
N ASP A 56 6.99 8.63 0.30
CA ASP A 56 7.32 10.03 0.57
C ASP A 56 6.05 10.84 0.86
N THR A 57 4.96 10.57 0.12
CA THR A 57 3.66 11.20 0.36
C THR A 57 3.05 10.87 1.73
N MET A 58 3.51 9.81 2.42
CA MET A 58 3.00 9.41 3.74
C MET A 58 3.84 9.93 4.91
N ASN A 59 5.04 10.43 4.66
CA ASN A 59 5.92 11.05 5.67
C ASN A 59 5.57 12.53 5.86
#